data_AF-A0A849RIB6-F1
#
_entry.id   AF-A0A849RIB6-F1
#
_cell.length_a   1.000
_cell.length_b   1.000
_cell.length_c   1.000
_cell.angle_alpha   90.00
_cell.angle_beta   90.00
_cell.angle_gamma   90.00
#
_symmetry.space_group_name_H-M   'P 1'
#
loop_
_entity.id
_entity.type
_entity.pdbx_description
1 polymer ?
#
loop_
_entity_poly.entity_id
_entity_poly.type
_entity_poly.pdbx_seq_one_letter_code
_entity_poly.pdbx_strand_id
1 'polypeptide(L)' 'MSLNELTIKILLTTTVIWLIACTPVQPWERGNFAKPQMALDPYPLQSALRAHNYGSREAAAGGNAAQGGGCGCY' A
#
# COMPACT_ATOMS: atom_id res chain seq x y z
N MET A 1 23.85 -10.75 33.86
CA MET A 1 23.94 -9.55 32.99
C MET A 1 22.95 -8.53 33.54
N SER A 2 23.37 -7.70 34.50
CA SER A 2 22.49 -6.67 35.06
C SER A 2 22.34 -5.54 34.03
N LEU A 3 21.12 -5.33 33.56
CA LEU A 3 20.81 -4.22 32.67
C LEU A 3 20.91 -2.92 33.49
N ASN A 4 21.73 -1.97 33.03
CA ASN A 4 21.97 -0.71 33.72
C ASN A 4 20.75 0.20 33.58
N GLU A 5 20.41 0.95 34.63
CA GLU A 5 19.29 1.92 34.63
C GLU A 5 19.41 2.92 33.48
N LEU A 6 20.64 3.28 33.11
CA LEU A 6 20.93 4.16 31.97
C LEU A 6 20.60 3.50 30.62
N THR A 7 20.89 2.20 30.47
CA THR A 7 20.59 1.47 29.22
C THR A 7 19.09 1.30 29.01
N ILE A 8 18.33 1.10 30.09
CA ILE A 8 16.86 1.00 30.03
C ILE A 8 16.26 2.34 29.61
N LYS A 9 16.74 3.45 30.17
CA LYS A 9 16.27 4.80 29.81
C LYS A 9 16.55 5.14 28.34
N ILE A 10 17.71 4.78 27.82
CA ILE A 10 18.07 5.01 26.41
C ILE A 10 17.20 4.17 25.46
N LEU A 11 16.91 2.92 25.82
CA LEU A 11 16.01 2.07 25.03
C LEU A 11 14.58 2.61 25.01
N LEU A 12 14.12 3.12 26.16
CA LEU A 12 12.77 3.68 26.29
C LEU A 12 12.62 4.97 25.46
N THR A 13 13.58 5.89 25.53
CA THR A 13 13.50 7.16 24.79
C THR A 13 13.62 6.96 23.29
N THR A 14 14.48 6.06 22.83
CA THR A 14 14.61 5.76 21.39
C THR A 14 13.32 5.17 20.83
N THR A 15 12.66 4.26 21.55
CA THR A 15 11.39 3.65 21.12
C THR A 15 10.27 4.68 20.96
N VAL A 16 10.19 5.68 21.85
CA VAL A 16 9.18 6.75 21.78
C VAL A 16 9.36 7.65 20.56
N ILE A 17 10.61 7.90 20.15
CA ILE A 17 10.91 8.73 18.98
C ILE A 17 10.45 8.08 17.66
N TRP A 18 10.50 6.74 17.55
CA TRP A 18 10.03 6.04 16.36
C TRP A 18 8.50 6.09 16.19
N LEU A 19 7.74 6.24 17.28
CA LEU A 19 6.28 6.26 17.26
C LEU A 19 5.68 7.56 16.70
N ILE A 20 6.45 8.66 16.68
CA ILE A 20 5.98 9.98 16.21
C ILE A 20 6.28 10.26 14.73
N ALA A 21 6.83 9.29 13.99
CA ALA A 21 7.24 9.48 12.59
C ALA A 21 6.08 9.51 11.56
N CYS A 22 4.83 9.32 12.00
CA CYS A 22 3.67 9.36 11.10
C CYS A 22 3.21 10.80 10.88
N THR A 23 3.43 11.33 9.67
CA THR A 23 2.98 12.67 9.28
C THR A 23 1.70 12.59 8.44
N PRO A 24 0.67 13.42 8.74
CA PRO A 24 -0.53 13.47 7.91
C PRO A 24 -0.20 14.18 6.60
N VAL A 25 -0.37 13.47 5.48
CA VAL A 25 -0.24 14.03 4.12
C VAL A 25 -1.61 14.53 3.66
N GLN A 26 -1.66 15.73 3.08
CA GLN A 26 -2.94 16.29 2.63
C GLN A 26 -3.47 15.51 1.41
N PRO A 27 -4.79 15.38 1.24
CA PRO A 27 -5.37 14.52 0.19
C PRO A 27 -4.86 14.80 -1.24
N TRP A 28 -4.60 16.06 -1.57
CA TRP A 28 -4.14 16.51 -2.89
C TRP A 28 -2.63 16.30 -3.13
N GLU A 29 -1.83 16.15 -2.08
CA GLU A 29 -0.38 15.86 -2.22
C GLU A 29 -0.13 14.39 -2.61
N ARG A 30 -1.11 13.51 -2.38
CA ARG A 30 -1.02 12.07 -2.70
C ARG A 30 -0.81 11.81 -4.19
N GLY A 31 -1.34 12.66 -5.07
CA GLY A 31 -1.15 12.55 -6.51
C GLY A 31 0.33 12.67 -6.93
N ASN A 32 1.15 13.41 -6.17
CA ASN A 32 2.58 13.55 -6.44
C ASN A 32 3.38 12.29 -6.05
N PHE A 33 2.89 11.51 -5.08
CA PHE A 33 3.51 10.26 -4.64
C PHE A 33 3.08 9.06 -5.47
N ALA A 34 1.88 9.08 -6.06
CA ALA A 34 1.33 8.02 -6.89
C ALA A 34 1.86 8.09 -8.34
N LYS A 35 3.14 7.77 -8.52
CA LYS A 35 3.76 7.78 -9.86
C LYS A 35 3.12 6.72 -10.77
N PRO A 36 3.01 6.96 -12.10
CA PRO A 36 2.40 6.00 -13.02
C PRO A 36 3.08 4.61 -13.03
N GLN A 37 4.37 4.53 -12.71
CA GLN A 37 5.10 3.26 -12.67
C GLN A 37 4.83 2.43 -11.40
N MET A 38 4.19 3.03 -10.40
CA MET A 38 3.75 2.35 -9.18
C MET A 38 2.33 1.81 -9.31
N ALA A 39 1.70 1.95 -10.48
CA ALA A 39 0.40 1.37 -10.75
C ALA A 39 0.47 -0.15 -10.61
N LEU A 40 -0.51 -0.71 -9.87
CA LEU A 40 -0.68 -2.16 -9.71
C LEU A 40 -0.81 -2.87 -11.05
N ASP A 41 -1.43 -2.19 -12.02
CA ASP A 41 -1.55 -2.64 -13.39
C ASP A 41 -1.02 -1.57 -14.35
N PRO A 42 0.12 -1.81 -15.01
CA PRO A 42 0.69 -0.86 -15.96
C PRO A 42 -0.11 -0.78 -17.27
N TYR A 43 -0.96 -1.76 -17.60
CA TYR A 43 -1.71 -1.83 -18.86
C TYR A 43 -3.20 -2.13 -18.64
N PRO A 44 -3.95 -1.21 -17.98
CA PRO A 44 -5.33 -1.43 -17.55
C PRO A 44 -6.30 -1.76 -18.69
N LEU A 45 -6.06 -1.25 -19.91
CA LEU A 45 -6.89 -1.58 -21.06
C LEU A 45 -6.71 -3.03 -21.51
N GLN A 46 -5.47 -3.53 -21.49
CA GLN A 46 -5.16 -4.88 -21.94
C GLN A 46 -5.65 -5.91 -20.91
N SER A 47 -5.47 -5.62 -19.62
CA SER A 47 -5.98 -6.47 -18.54
C SER A 47 -7.50 -6.53 -18.55
N ALA A 48 -8.19 -5.40 -18.74
CA ALA A 48 -9.65 -5.34 -18.85
C ALA A 48 -10.16 -6.15 -20.05
N LEU A 49 -9.53 -5.99 -21.22
CA LEU A 49 -9.88 -6.76 -22.42
C LEU A 49 -9.66 -8.26 -22.21
N ARG A 50 -8.54 -8.63 -21.60
CA ARG A 50 -8.22 -10.03 -21.26
C ARG A 50 -9.23 -10.60 -20.28
N ALA A 51 -9.58 -9.86 -19.24
CA ALA A 51 -10.60 -10.25 -18.26
C ALA A 51 -11.97 -10.44 -18.91
N HIS A 52 -12.37 -9.53 -19.81
CA HIS A 52 -13.62 -9.66 -20.57
C HIS A 52 -13.63 -10.93 -21.44
N ASN A 53 -12.54 -11.22 -22.15
CA ASN A 53 -12.42 -12.43 -22.96
C ASN A 53 -12.46 -13.72 -22.12
N TYR A 54 -11.70 -13.78 -21.01
CA TYR A 54 -11.73 -14.95 -20.12
C TYR A 54 -13.09 -15.11 -19.44
N GLY A 55 -13.69 -14.03 -18.92
CA GLY A 55 -15.02 -14.06 -18.32
C GLY A 55 -16.09 -14.57 -19.27
N SER A 56 -16.01 -14.18 -20.56
CA SER A 56 -16.93 -14.65 -21.60
C SER A 56 -16.73 -16.13 -21.95
N ARG A 57 -15.48 -16.60 -21.93
CA ARG A 57 -15.14 -17.97 -22.36
C ARG A 57 -15.30 -19.02 -21.27
N GLU A 58 -15.02 -18.66 -20.03
CA GLU A 58 -14.89 -19.63 -18.93
C GLU A 58 -16.06 -19.57 -17.96
N ALA A 59 -17.02 -18.63 -18.12
CA ALA A 59 -18.16 -18.40 -17.24
C ALA A 59 -17.77 -18.42 -15.73
N ALA A 60 -16.51 -18.09 -15.42
CA ALA A 60 -15.95 -18.25 -14.10
C ALA A 60 -16.50 -17.15 -13.20
N ALA A 61 -17.53 -17.48 -12.41
CA ALA A 61 -18.21 -16.59 -11.46
C ALA A 61 -17.32 -16.12 -10.27
N GLY A 62 -16.00 -16.27 -10.37
CA GLY A 62 -15.01 -15.87 -9.35
C GLY A 62 -13.81 -15.13 -9.92
N GLY A 63 -13.99 -14.42 -11.04
CA GLY A 63 -12.89 -13.81 -11.79
C GLY A 63 -12.09 -12.76 -11.02
N ASN A 64 -10.77 -12.94 -11.01
CA ASN A 64 -9.70 -11.93 -10.93
C ASN A 64 -9.90 -10.72 -9.98
N ALA A 65 -10.65 -10.88 -8.89
CA ALA A 65 -10.90 -9.83 -7.92
C ALA A 65 -9.79 -9.79 -6.87
N ALA A 66 -8.56 -9.60 -7.34
CA ALA A 66 -7.56 -8.87 -6.58
C ALA A 66 -7.34 -7.53 -7.29
N GLN A 67 -8.43 -6.77 -7.49
CA GLN A 67 -8.30 -5.34 -7.73
C GLN A 67 -7.69 -4.78 -6.46
N GLY A 68 -6.38 -4.57 -6.50
CA GLY A 68 -5.59 -4.22 -5.34
C GLY A 68 -6.24 -3.03 -4.64
N GLY A 69 -6.48 -3.20 -3.35
CA GLY A 69 -6.88 -2.13 -2.45
C GLY A 69 -5.73 -1.14 -2.32
N GLY A 70 -5.48 -0.36 -3.36
CA GLY A 70 -4.95 0.98 -3.18
C GLY A 70 -6.02 1.75 -2.41
N CYS A 71 -5.63 2.47 -1.37
CA CYS A 71 -6.47 3.44 -0.68
C CYS A 71 -7.10 4.37 -1.74
N GLY A 72 -8.32 4.05 -2.16
CA GLY A 72 -8.95 4.52 -3.39
C GLY A 72 -9.15 6.02 -3.41
N CYS A 73 -8.10 6.75 -3.79
CA CYS A 73 -8.16 8.16 -4.10
C CYS A 73 -8.57 8.25 -5.57
N TYR A 74 -9.88 8.25 -5.80
CA TYR A 74 -10.46 9.00 -6.91
C TYR A 74 -10.28 10.50 -6.66
#